data_AF-F2NKI4-F1
#
_entry.id   AF-F2NKI4-F1
#
_cell.length_a   1.000
_cell.length_b   1.000
_cell.length_c   1.000
_cell.angle_alpha   90.00
_cell.angle_beta   90.00
_cell.angle_gamma   90.00
#
_symmetry.space_group_name_H-M   'P 1'
#
loop_
_entity.id
_entity.type
_entity.pdbx_description
1 polymer ?
#
loop_
_entity_poly.entity_id
_entity_poly.type
_entity_poly.pdbx_seq_one_letter_code
_entity_poly.pdbx_strand_id
1 'polypeptide(L)'
;MLKRVLRQTIGENTQRSRCLPILAALSLTLLAACAPQTTLPPIPDVTQIPMPLPTGIPQGKPVVQALPGTPMPLADEFSSYPTGAVLPAVAPDRYGLLRFNQGWEKISIVEAFTSEGKLDKAVRLEGGLGEGFLTAGAPDWTDYRVTLRVKTHEACCTESAIRARLFMNETGSKALEFRIGFYGVRLIKIAGDQSFTLIDRPELETLGRAVLRDQNWHDLSFELHSDGTVTVRVDDTEVVTWKDADYRQGGFGIGPINTTFFLDDLRIEPLASQPQPPEATAPQPGDFCGYRAGAELPHQRFEATGPVSLTLLGGYSAARDYRVGYYETARPEVSVALLEYAGAFDPAVCLTPPPTATFTPSGPFGLAHTYEHYGEKTIYTEDARNGGEPRFRAYEALNPEGRAVGVLLLLEDWVDNDYDDVGLLLEGARPVG
;
A
#
# COMPACT_ATOMS: atom_id res chain seq x y z
N MET A 1 18.01 36.26 33.26
CA MET A 1 17.56 37.62 33.63
C MET A 1 18.13 38.62 32.64
N LEU A 2 17.24 39.36 31.96
CA LEU A 2 17.41 40.68 31.33
C LEU A 2 18.52 40.95 30.28
N LYS A 3 18.06 41.11 29.03
CA LYS A 3 18.16 42.29 28.14
C LYS A 3 19.50 43.03 27.95
N ARG A 4 19.91 43.15 26.67
CA ARG A 4 20.11 44.40 25.88
C ARG A 4 20.68 43.99 24.50
N VAL A 5 20.05 44.17 23.33
CA VAL A 5 19.46 45.33 22.63
C VAL A 5 20.53 46.29 22.05
N LEU A 6 20.32 46.63 20.75
CA LEU A 6 20.97 47.62 19.86
C LEU A 6 22.21 47.10 19.10
N ARG A 7 22.44 47.41 17.81
CA ARG A 7 21.90 48.44 16.92
C ARG A 7 22.27 48.12 15.45
N GLN A 8 21.36 48.36 14.51
CA GLN A 8 21.71 48.75 13.14
C GLN A 8 22.52 50.05 13.18
N THR A 9 23.54 50.22 12.33
CA THR A 9 23.61 51.28 11.30
C THR A 9 24.92 51.25 10.50
N ILE A 10 24.76 51.41 9.18
CA ILE A 10 25.56 52.23 8.24
C ILE A 10 27.01 51.83 7.98
N GLY A 11 27.35 51.75 6.69
CA GLY A 11 28.68 52.13 6.23
C GLY A 11 29.12 51.51 4.91
N GLU A 12 28.65 52.06 3.80
CA GLU A 12 29.43 52.05 2.55
C GLU A 12 30.79 52.73 2.80
N ASN A 13 31.90 52.07 2.47
CA ASN A 13 33.07 52.74 1.88
C ASN A 13 34.10 51.74 1.33
N THR A 14 34.19 51.69 0.00
CA THR A 14 35.37 52.00 -0.82
C THR A 14 36.77 51.58 -0.34
N GLN A 15 37.41 50.64 -1.05
CA GLN A 15 38.86 50.63 -1.37
C GLN A 15 39.14 49.56 -2.46
N ARG A 16 39.30 49.92 -3.74
CA ARG A 16 40.55 50.30 -4.47
C ARG A 16 41.69 49.26 -4.44
N SER A 17 41.94 48.65 -5.60
CA SER A 17 43.24 48.47 -6.31
C SER A 17 42.90 47.90 -7.71
N ARG A 18 43.05 48.58 -8.86
CA ARG A 18 44.27 49.04 -9.61
C ARG A 18 45.33 47.93 -9.67
N CYS A 19 45.77 47.39 -10.82
CA CYS A 19 46.20 47.97 -12.10
C CYS A 19 45.88 46.99 -13.27
N LEU A 20 45.32 47.41 -14.42
CA LEU A 20 45.89 48.08 -15.61
C LEU A 20 46.72 47.14 -16.55
N PRO A 21 46.82 47.43 -17.87
CA PRO A 21 46.36 46.57 -18.96
C PRO A 21 47.47 46.26 -19.99
N ILE A 22 47.19 45.44 -21.00
CA ILE A 22 47.95 45.46 -22.25
C ILE A 22 46.96 45.61 -23.41
N LEU A 23 47.12 46.73 -24.09
CA LEU A 23 46.47 47.19 -25.32
C LEU A 23 47.35 46.79 -26.51
N ALA A 24 46.74 46.26 -27.57
CA ALA A 24 47.02 46.57 -28.98
C ALA A 24 46.20 45.58 -29.84
N ALA A 25 45.06 46.01 -30.39
CA ALA A 25 44.97 46.66 -31.69
C ALA A 25 45.19 45.68 -32.87
N LEU A 26 44.09 45.17 -33.43
CA LEU A 26 44.04 44.84 -34.84
C LEU A 26 42.66 45.21 -35.40
N SER A 27 42.69 46.15 -36.32
CA SER A 27 41.56 46.78 -36.97
C SER A 27 41.30 46.12 -38.32
N LEU A 28 40.03 46.19 -38.75
CA LEU A 28 39.51 46.02 -40.12
C LEU A 28 39.57 44.62 -40.76
N THR A 29 38.39 44.00 -40.90
CA THR A 29 37.77 43.80 -42.23
C THR A 29 36.29 43.42 -42.06
N LEU A 30 35.40 44.39 -42.30
CA LEU A 30 34.00 44.14 -42.62
C LEU A 30 33.94 43.57 -44.03
N LEU A 31 33.64 42.27 -44.15
CA LEU A 31 33.11 41.70 -45.37
C LEU A 31 31.66 41.31 -45.12
N ALA A 32 30.78 42.14 -45.68
CA ALA A 32 29.39 41.83 -45.90
C ALA A 32 29.30 40.63 -46.85
N ALA A 33 28.99 39.44 -46.31
CA ALA A 33 28.41 38.36 -47.09
C ALA A 33 26.90 38.43 -46.87
N CYS A 34 26.20 38.99 -47.86
CA CYS A 34 24.77 38.86 -48.00
C CYS A 34 24.46 37.37 -48.23
N ALA A 35 24.03 36.66 -47.19
CA ALA A 35 23.26 35.44 -47.38
C ALA A 35 21.81 35.85 -47.68
N PRO A 36 21.19 35.31 -48.73
CA PRO A 36 19.79 35.61 -49.01
C PRO A 36 18.95 35.13 -47.83
N GLN A 37 18.16 36.04 -47.24
CA GLN A 37 17.04 35.64 -46.41
C GLN A 37 16.10 34.83 -47.29
N THR A 38 16.17 33.51 -47.16
CA THR A 38 15.09 32.63 -47.60
C THR A 38 13.90 32.97 -46.72
N THR A 39 13.06 33.86 -47.22
CA THR A 39 11.72 34.10 -46.70
C THR A 39 10.97 32.79 -46.88
N LEU A 40 10.92 32.00 -45.81
CA LEU A 40 9.92 30.94 -45.73
C LEU A 40 8.55 31.63 -45.89
N PRO A 41 7.67 31.13 -46.76
CA PRO A 41 6.31 31.66 -46.83
C PRO A 41 5.70 31.59 -45.42
N PRO A 42 4.86 32.57 -45.04
CA PRO A 42 4.10 32.45 -43.80
C PRO A 42 3.38 31.11 -43.84
N ILE A 43 3.62 30.29 -42.82
CA ILE A 43 2.82 29.08 -42.59
C ILE A 43 1.37 29.58 -42.62
N PRO A 44 0.51 29.09 -43.53
CA PRO A 44 -0.87 29.53 -43.58
C PRO A 44 -1.44 29.37 -42.18
N ASP A 45 -2.16 30.39 -41.71
CA ASP A 45 -2.87 30.40 -40.43
C ASP A 45 -3.38 28.98 -40.18
N VAL A 46 -2.84 28.33 -39.16
CA VAL A 46 -3.47 27.14 -38.61
C VAL A 46 -4.74 27.69 -37.98
N THR A 47 -5.78 27.88 -38.80
CA THR A 47 -7.16 27.84 -38.35
C THR A 47 -7.20 26.64 -37.42
N GLN A 48 -7.39 26.91 -36.13
CA GLN A 48 -7.80 25.90 -35.18
C GLN A 48 -8.97 25.20 -35.84
N ILE A 49 -8.72 24.04 -36.46
CA ILE A 49 -9.80 23.16 -36.86
C ILE A 49 -10.42 22.83 -35.51
N PRO A 50 -11.68 23.24 -35.24
CA PRO A 50 -12.35 22.75 -34.07
C PRO A 50 -12.44 21.24 -34.30
N MET A 51 -11.60 20.47 -33.61
CA MET A 51 -11.74 19.03 -33.64
C MET A 51 -13.15 18.76 -33.13
N PRO A 52 -14.04 18.13 -33.92
CA PRO A 52 -15.32 17.73 -33.39
C PRO A 52 -15.01 16.75 -32.26
N LEU A 53 -15.33 17.12 -31.02
CA LEU A 53 -15.48 16.11 -29.97
C LEU A 53 -16.40 15.04 -30.56
N PRO A 54 -16.06 13.74 -30.44
CA PRO A 54 -16.95 12.69 -30.89
C PRO A 54 -18.32 12.91 -30.24
N THR A 55 -19.29 13.31 -31.06
CA THR A 55 -20.69 13.44 -30.66
C THR A 55 -21.16 12.05 -30.28
N GLY A 56 -21.15 11.76 -28.98
CA GLY A 56 -21.49 10.44 -28.48
C GLY A 56 -21.04 10.11 -27.07
N ILE A 57 -20.13 10.88 -26.44
CA ILE A 57 -19.88 10.67 -25.00
C ILE A 57 -21.12 11.14 -24.25
N PRO A 58 -21.87 10.25 -23.56
CA PRO A 58 -23.04 10.66 -22.81
C PRO A 58 -22.58 11.69 -21.78
N GLN A 59 -23.17 12.89 -21.80
CA GLN A 59 -23.15 13.78 -20.63
C GLN A 59 -24.06 13.19 -19.55
N GLY A 60 -23.70 12.00 -19.08
CA GLY A 60 -24.26 11.30 -17.94
C GLY A 60 -23.12 11.03 -16.99
N LYS A 61 -23.33 11.29 -15.69
CA LYS A 61 -22.34 11.18 -14.60
C LYS A 61 -21.26 10.13 -14.88
N PRO A 62 -19.95 10.46 -14.78
CA PRO A 62 -18.92 9.46 -14.99
C PRO A 62 -19.10 8.35 -13.95
N VAL A 63 -19.16 7.11 -14.40
CA VAL A 63 -19.01 5.94 -13.54
C VAL A 63 -17.56 5.98 -13.06
N VAL A 64 -17.33 6.58 -11.89
CA VAL A 64 -16.02 6.70 -11.22
C VAL A 64 -15.80 5.40 -10.44
N GLN A 65 -15.57 4.30 -11.14
CA GLN A 65 -15.12 3.08 -10.50
C GLN A 65 -13.59 3.13 -10.40
N ALA A 66 -13.05 3.11 -9.17
CA ALA A 66 -11.60 3.15 -9.01
C ALA A 66 -10.95 1.83 -9.44
N LEU A 67 -11.67 0.72 -9.40
CA LEU A 67 -11.23 -0.56 -9.96
C LEU A 67 -12.30 -1.12 -10.89
N PRO A 68 -12.06 -1.24 -12.20
CA PRO A 68 -13.05 -1.67 -13.18
C PRO A 68 -13.41 -3.16 -13.09
N GLY A 69 -12.68 -3.97 -12.31
CA GLY A 69 -12.88 -5.42 -12.24
C GLY A 69 -12.26 -6.18 -13.42
N THR A 70 -11.29 -5.57 -14.11
CA THR A 70 -10.61 -6.18 -15.26
C THR A 70 -10.07 -7.56 -14.89
N PRO A 71 -10.27 -8.61 -15.71
CA PRO A 71 -9.61 -9.89 -15.50
C PRO A 71 -8.12 -9.81 -15.85
N MET A 72 -7.32 -10.62 -15.19
CA MET A 72 -5.90 -10.83 -15.51
C MET A 72 -5.77 -11.98 -16.54
N PRO A 73 -4.83 -11.94 -17.51
CA PRO A 73 -3.83 -10.90 -17.77
C PRO A 73 -4.38 -9.69 -18.53
N LEU A 74 -3.65 -8.58 -18.42
CA LEU A 74 -3.88 -7.35 -19.19
C LEU A 74 -2.59 -6.96 -19.91
N ALA A 75 -2.63 -6.78 -21.23
CA ALA A 75 -1.53 -6.18 -21.99
C ALA A 75 -2.09 -5.14 -22.95
N ASP A 76 -1.44 -3.99 -23.06
CA ASP A 76 -1.86 -2.94 -23.99
C ASP A 76 -0.67 -2.22 -24.62
N GLU A 77 -0.74 -2.02 -25.93
CA GLU A 77 0.24 -1.29 -26.75
C GLU A 77 -0.27 0.11 -27.13
N PHE A 78 -1.47 0.49 -26.67
CA PHE A 78 -2.15 1.78 -26.86
C PHE A 78 -2.38 2.27 -28.32
N SER A 79 -1.69 1.74 -29.33
CA SER A 79 -1.81 2.10 -30.75
C SER A 79 -3.23 1.94 -31.29
N SER A 80 -4.01 1.04 -30.70
CA SER A 80 -5.39 0.73 -31.07
C SER A 80 -6.39 1.83 -30.71
N TYR A 81 -6.07 2.70 -29.75
CA TYR A 81 -6.99 3.75 -29.32
C TYR A 81 -6.87 5.02 -30.17
N PRO A 82 -7.95 5.80 -30.35
CA PRO A 82 -7.88 7.09 -31.02
C PRO A 82 -7.02 8.10 -30.23
N THR A 83 -6.25 8.93 -30.93
CA THR A 83 -5.57 10.08 -30.31
C THR A 83 -6.62 11.02 -29.69
N GLY A 84 -6.36 11.48 -28.47
CA GLY A 84 -7.28 12.27 -27.65
C GLY A 84 -8.29 11.45 -26.85
N ALA A 85 -8.35 10.12 -27.03
CA ALA A 85 -9.24 9.27 -26.25
C ALA A 85 -8.85 9.25 -24.77
N VAL A 86 -9.85 9.25 -23.89
CA VAL A 86 -9.67 9.05 -22.45
C VAL A 86 -9.90 7.58 -22.13
N LEU A 87 -8.86 6.87 -21.68
CA LEU A 87 -8.88 5.40 -21.54
C LEU A 87 -10.09 4.86 -20.76
N PRO A 88 -10.41 5.36 -19.55
CA PRO A 88 -11.59 4.90 -18.81
C PRO A 88 -12.94 5.15 -19.52
N ALA A 89 -12.98 6.03 -20.52
CA ALA A 89 -14.20 6.28 -21.31
C ALA A 89 -14.31 5.36 -22.54
N VAL A 90 -13.19 5.00 -23.16
CA VAL A 90 -13.17 4.15 -24.37
C VAL A 90 -12.93 2.67 -24.08
N ALA A 91 -12.40 2.34 -22.90
CA ALA A 91 -12.17 0.98 -22.41
C ALA A 91 -12.50 0.86 -20.91
N PRO A 92 -13.76 1.15 -20.50
CA PRO A 92 -14.18 1.15 -19.09
C PRO A 92 -14.05 -0.21 -18.41
N ASP A 93 -14.16 -1.30 -19.16
CA ASP A 93 -14.02 -2.67 -18.63
C ASP A 93 -12.55 -3.05 -18.35
N ARG A 94 -11.59 -2.22 -18.82
CA ARG A 94 -10.15 -2.45 -18.67
C ARG A 94 -9.51 -1.44 -17.72
N TYR A 95 -10.00 -0.21 -17.74
CA TYR A 95 -9.39 0.91 -17.02
C TYR A 95 -10.41 1.67 -16.19
N GLY A 96 -10.07 1.85 -14.92
CA GLY A 96 -10.79 2.70 -13.99
C GLY A 96 -10.10 4.03 -13.78
N LEU A 97 -10.64 4.79 -12.84
CA LEU A 97 -10.10 6.10 -12.49
C LEU A 97 -10.35 6.41 -11.01
N LEU A 98 -9.27 6.50 -10.24
CA LEU A 98 -9.30 7.02 -8.88
C LEU A 98 -9.06 8.52 -8.90
N ARG A 99 -9.96 9.34 -8.34
CA ARG A 99 -9.84 10.82 -8.36
C ARG A 99 -9.84 11.41 -6.96
N PHE A 100 -9.05 12.44 -6.77
CA PHE A 100 -9.08 13.29 -5.58
C PHE A 100 -9.67 14.67 -5.85
N ASN A 101 -9.63 15.16 -7.10
CA ASN A 101 -10.15 16.47 -7.52
C ASN A 101 -10.81 16.44 -8.93
N GLN A 102 -11.42 17.56 -9.36
CA GLN A 102 -12.05 17.72 -10.68
C GLN A 102 -10.99 17.94 -11.79
N GLY A 103 -10.75 16.96 -12.68
CA GLY A 103 -9.77 17.11 -13.78
C GLY A 103 -9.49 15.86 -14.60
N TRP A 104 -10.53 15.16 -15.05
CA TRP A 104 -10.44 13.85 -15.72
C TRP A 104 -9.86 13.82 -17.13
N GLU A 105 -9.76 14.99 -17.73
CA GLU A 105 -9.34 15.22 -19.12
C GLU A 105 -7.82 15.04 -19.30
N LYS A 106 -7.12 14.71 -18.20
CA LYS A 106 -5.66 14.65 -18.07
C LYS A 106 -5.07 13.24 -18.21
N ILE A 107 -5.89 12.23 -18.50
CA ILE A 107 -5.45 10.87 -18.85
C ILE A 107 -5.93 10.58 -20.26
N SER A 108 -5.06 10.81 -21.25
CA SER A 108 -5.45 10.76 -22.66
C SER A 108 -4.41 10.05 -23.52
N ILE A 109 -4.87 9.46 -24.61
CA ILE A 109 -4.00 8.88 -25.63
C ILE A 109 -3.40 10.01 -26.47
N VAL A 110 -2.08 10.02 -26.61
CA VAL A 110 -1.35 11.01 -27.41
C VAL A 110 -0.36 10.32 -28.34
N GLU A 111 0.05 11.01 -29.39
CA GLU A 111 1.20 10.57 -30.18
C GLU A 111 2.50 10.88 -29.41
N ALA A 112 3.38 9.89 -29.30
CA ALA A 112 4.66 9.98 -28.61
C ALA A 112 5.72 9.11 -29.31
N PHE A 113 6.99 9.47 -29.13
CA PHE A 113 8.09 8.62 -29.60
C PHE A 113 8.34 7.50 -28.60
N THR A 114 8.28 6.25 -29.07
CA THR A 114 8.60 5.05 -28.27
C THR A 114 10.09 5.01 -27.91
N SER A 115 10.49 4.04 -27.08
CA SER A 115 11.90 3.78 -26.74
C SER A 115 12.77 3.48 -27.98
N GLU A 116 12.16 2.97 -29.04
CA GLU A 116 12.81 2.68 -30.33
C GLU A 116 12.89 3.91 -31.25
N GLY A 117 12.35 5.06 -30.82
CA GLY A 117 12.32 6.29 -31.61
C GLY A 117 11.27 6.30 -32.72
N LYS A 118 10.33 5.34 -32.73
CA LYS A 118 9.19 5.33 -33.64
C LYS A 118 8.07 6.20 -33.10
N LEU A 119 7.40 6.96 -33.96
CA LEU A 119 6.17 7.65 -33.58
C LEU A 119 5.04 6.62 -33.45
N ASP A 120 4.49 6.51 -32.25
CA ASP A 120 3.34 5.65 -31.92
C ASP A 120 2.42 6.37 -30.92
N LYS A 121 1.59 5.64 -30.18
CA LYS A 121 0.71 6.20 -29.16
C LYS A 121 1.12 5.77 -27.76
N ALA A 122 0.96 6.68 -26.82
CA ALA A 122 1.16 6.44 -25.40
C ALA A 122 0.03 7.10 -24.59
N VAL A 123 -0.10 6.72 -23.33
CA VAL A 123 -0.99 7.41 -22.40
C VAL A 123 -0.25 8.60 -21.81
N ARG A 124 -0.75 9.81 -22.00
CA ARG A 124 -0.33 10.99 -21.25
C ARG A 124 -1.12 11.06 -19.94
N LEU A 125 -0.40 11.09 -18.82
CA LEU A 125 -0.94 11.41 -17.51
C LEU A 125 -0.41 12.77 -17.09
N GLU A 126 -1.32 13.75 -16.92
CA GLU A 126 -0.98 15.12 -16.54
C GLU A 126 -1.38 15.45 -15.11
N GLY A 127 -0.46 16.16 -14.45
CA GLY A 127 -0.51 16.48 -13.05
C GLY A 127 -0.70 17.98 -12.65
N GLY A 128 -1.48 18.27 -11.60
CA GLY A 128 -1.47 19.46 -10.73
C GLY A 128 -1.75 19.13 -9.23
N LEU A 129 -2.27 20.06 -8.42
CA LEU A 129 -2.54 19.75 -7.01
C LEU A 129 -3.75 18.78 -6.84
N GLY A 130 -3.49 17.51 -6.54
CA GLY A 130 -4.46 16.48 -6.15
C GLY A 130 -4.95 15.55 -7.27
N GLU A 131 -4.05 14.99 -8.08
CA GLU A 131 -4.49 14.28 -9.30
C GLU A 131 -4.80 12.79 -9.09
N GLY A 132 -5.47 12.24 -10.11
CA GLY A 132 -6.00 10.88 -10.11
C GLY A 132 -5.02 9.84 -10.63
N PHE A 133 -5.46 8.58 -10.57
CA PHE A 133 -4.74 7.42 -11.06
C PHE A 133 -5.50 6.83 -12.25
N LEU A 134 -4.76 6.47 -13.30
CA LEU A 134 -5.23 5.42 -14.20
C LEU A 134 -5.13 4.11 -13.46
N THR A 135 -6.20 3.34 -13.41
CA THR A 135 -6.26 2.12 -12.60
C THR A 135 -6.69 0.93 -13.43
N ALA A 136 -6.33 -0.27 -12.96
CA ALA A 136 -6.73 -1.53 -13.56
C ALA A 136 -6.89 -2.61 -12.49
N GLY A 137 -7.69 -3.62 -12.80
CA GLY A 137 -7.85 -4.82 -11.99
C GLY A 137 -9.01 -4.80 -11.03
N ALA A 138 -8.95 -5.73 -10.07
CA ALA A 138 -10.03 -6.05 -9.15
C ALA A 138 -9.51 -6.16 -7.69
N PRO A 139 -10.40 -6.05 -6.68
CA PRO A 139 -10.02 -6.04 -5.26
C PRO A 139 -9.43 -7.36 -4.74
N ASP A 140 -9.68 -8.44 -5.45
CA ASP A 140 -9.28 -9.82 -5.14
C ASP A 140 -8.00 -10.25 -5.88
N TRP A 141 -7.39 -9.37 -6.67
CA TRP A 141 -6.15 -9.67 -7.37
C TRP A 141 -5.01 -9.94 -6.40
N THR A 142 -4.34 -11.08 -6.58
CA THR A 142 -3.10 -11.47 -5.89
C THR A 142 -2.05 -11.95 -6.90
N ASP A 143 -0.81 -12.11 -6.44
CA ASP A 143 0.28 -12.76 -7.19
C ASP A 143 0.41 -12.28 -8.64
N TYR A 144 0.78 -11.02 -8.83
CA TYR A 144 0.86 -10.41 -10.14
C TYR A 144 2.07 -9.50 -10.31
N ARG A 145 2.51 -9.40 -11.56
CA ARG A 145 3.54 -8.49 -11.99
C ARG A 145 2.92 -7.40 -12.85
N VAL A 146 3.25 -6.15 -12.56
CA VAL A 146 2.99 -5.02 -13.44
C VAL A 146 4.31 -4.57 -14.03
N THR A 147 4.41 -4.52 -15.35
CA THR A 147 5.51 -3.86 -16.06
C THR A 147 4.97 -2.74 -16.92
N LEU A 148 5.69 -1.62 -16.98
CA LEU A 148 5.33 -0.47 -17.79
C LEU A 148 6.55 0.40 -18.04
N ARG A 149 6.46 1.25 -19.06
CA ARG A 149 7.45 2.27 -19.36
C ARG A 149 6.93 3.65 -19.06
N VAL A 150 7.77 4.50 -18.49
CA VAL A 150 7.44 5.91 -18.29
C VAL A 150 8.48 6.83 -18.91
N LYS A 151 8.02 7.95 -19.47
CA LYS A 151 8.87 9.05 -19.87
C LYS A 151 8.30 10.36 -19.37
N THR A 152 9.05 11.03 -18.50
CA THR A 152 8.61 12.33 -17.98
C THR A 152 8.73 13.39 -19.06
N HIS A 153 7.63 14.09 -19.33
CA HIS A 153 7.58 15.23 -20.24
C HIS A 153 7.93 16.53 -19.50
N GLU A 154 7.29 16.76 -18.36
CA GLU A 154 7.45 17.99 -17.57
C GLU A 154 7.37 17.68 -16.07
N ALA A 155 8.28 18.24 -15.28
CA ALA A 155 8.23 18.19 -13.82
C ALA A 155 8.48 19.60 -13.27
N CYS A 156 7.46 20.21 -12.66
CA CYS A 156 7.46 21.64 -12.39
C CYS A 156 8.22 22.07 -11.12
N CYS A 157 8.31 21.20 -10.10
CA CYS A 157 8.87 21.57 -8.80
C CYS A 157 9.53 20.39 -8.10
N THR A 158 10.18 20.64 -6.96
CA THR A 158 10.87 19.59 -6.19
C THR A 158 9.93 18.54 -5.59
N GLU A 159 8.63 18.81 -5.54
CA GLU A 159 7.62 17.85 -5.08
C GLU A 159 7.10 16.95 -6.21
N SER A 160 7.55 17.15 -7.45
CA SER A 160 7.15 16.31 -8.57
C SER A 160 7.57 14.86 -8.33
N ALA A 161 6.66 13.93 -8.62
CA ALA A 161 6.89 12.49 -8.51
C ALA A 161 5.95 11.71 -9.42
N ILE A 162 6.38 10.51 -9.81
CA ILE A 162 5.49 9.46 -10.33
C ILE A 162 5.13 8.56 -9.16
N ARG A 163 3.86 8.16 -9.06
CA ARG A 163 3.37 7.29 -7.99
C ARG A 163 2.57 6.12 -8.53
N ALA A 164 2.72 4.97 -7.86
CA ALA A 164 1.94 3.77 -8.12
C ALA A 164 1.27 3.30 -6.83
N ARG A 165 -0.02 2.95 -6.90
CA ARG A 165 -0.78 2.31 -5.82
C ARG A 165 -0.89 0.82 -6.10
N LEU A 166 -0.44 0.06 -5.12
CA LEU A 166 -0.28 -1.38 -5.10
C LEU A 166 -1.26 -1.96 -4.09
N PHE A 167 -1.84 -3.13 -4.35
CA PHE A 167 -2.89 -3.72 -3.51
C PHE A 167 -4.01 -2.71 -3.20
N MET A 168 -4.43 -1.97 -4.23
CA MET A 168 -5.43 -0.92 -4.08
C MET A 168 -6.81 -1.55 -3.90
N ASN A 169 -7.62 -1.06 -2.96
CA ASN A 169 -9.02 -1.46 -2.84
C ASN A 169 -9.95 -0.68 -3.79
N GLU A 170 -11.25 -1.02 -3.81
CA GLU A 170 -12.26 -0.43 -4.71
C GLU A 170 -12.41 1.09 -4.63
N THR A 171 -12.06 1.68 -3.48
CA THR A 171 -12.19 3.12 -3.21
C THR A 171 -10.85 3.84 -3.33
N GLY A 172 -9.75 3.10 -3.45
CA GLY A 172 -8.39 3.62 -3.32
C GLY A 172 -8.02 4.15 -1.93
N SER A 173 -8.86 3.92 -0.91
CA SER A 173 -8.57 4.34 0.47
C SER A 173 -7.59 3.40 1.19
N LYS A 174 -7.32 2.23 0.62
CA LYS A 174 -6.32 1.27 1.10
C LYS A 174 -5.40 0.94 -0.06
N ALA A 175 -4.13 1.31 0.03
CA ALA A 175 -3.06 0.89 -0.89
C ALA A 175 -1.65 1.03 -0.27
N LEU A 176 -0.68 0.31 -0.80
CA LEU A 176 0.74 0.69 -0.70
C LEU A 176 1.08 1.62 -1.86
N GLU A 177 1.52 2.84 -1.57
CA GLU A 177 1.88 3.84 -2.56
C GLU A 177 3.40 3.95 -2.69
N PHE A 178 3.92 3.47 -3.82
CA PHE A 178 5.28 3.74 -4.26
C PHE A 178 5.34 5.17 -4.84
N ARG A 179 6.39 5.91 -4.51
CA ARG A 179 6.72 7.20 -5.12
C ARG A 179 8.18 7.24 -5.54
N ILE A 180 8.43 7.77 -6.74
CA ILE A 180 9.77 8.12 -7.22
C ILE A 180 9.77 9.58 -7.68
N GLY A 181 10.71 10.37 -7.17
CA GLY A 181 10.82 11.78 -7.55
C GLY A 181 12.12 12.44 -7.14
N PHE A 182 12.11 13.77 -7.03
CA PHE A 182 13.34 14.56 -6.80
C PHE A 182 14.09 14.26 -5.50
N TYR A 183 13.44 13.61 -4.53
CA TYR A 183 14.01 13.25 -3.23
C TYR A 183 14.25 11.73 -3.10
N GLY A 184 14.30 11.02 -4.22
CA GLY A 184 14.51 9.57 -4.25
C GLY A 184 13.22 8.78 -4.25
N VAL A 185 13.21 7.67 -3.52
CA VAL A 185 12.13 6.67 -3.53
C VAL A 185 11.46 6.57 -2.17
N ARG A 186 10.14 6.44 -2.15
CA ARG A 186 9.35 6.18 -0.94
C ARG A 186 8.35 5.06 -1.15
N LEU A 187 8.09 4.30 -0.08
CA LEU A 187 6.93 3.43 0.04
C LEU A 187 6.07 3.95 1.20
N ILE A 188 4.80 4.21 0.93
CA ILE A 188 3.85 4.82 1.86
C ILE A 188 2.64 3.90 2.01
N LYS A 189 2.26 3.60 3.24
CA LYS A 189 1.03 2.88 3.56
C LYS A 189 -0.13 3.86 3.66
N ILE A 190 -1.22 3.62 2.93
CA ILE A 190 -2.42 4.46 2.95
C ILE A 190 -3.55 3.65 3.61
N ALA A 191 -4.04 4.13 4.75
CA ALA A 191 -5.12 3.52 5.51
C ALA A 191 -6.22 4.56 5.78
N GLY A 192 -7.23 4.61 4.92
CA GLY A 192 -8.29 5.61 4.99
C GLY A 192 -7.77 7.01 4.64
N ASP A 193 -7.89 7.93 5.59
CA ASP A 193 -7.36 9.29 5.51
C ASP A 193 -5.93 9.42 6.06
N GLN A 194 -5.39 8.34 6.63
CA GLN A 194 -4.04 8.31 7.19
C GLN A 194 -3.03 7.78 6.18
N SER A 195 -1.80 8.30 6.27
CA SER A 195 -0.67 7.82 5.48
C SER A 195 0.59 7.72 6.32
N PHE A 196 1.35 6.64 6.16
CA PHE A 196 2.57 6.36 6.91
C PHE A 196 3.72 6.01 5.96
N THR A 197 4.84 6.71 6.06
CA THR A 197 6.03 6.35 5.29
C THR A 197 6.65 5.09 5.90
N LEU A 198 6.69 4.00 5.13
CA LEU A 198 7.32 2.73 5.51
C LEU A 198 8.80 2.71 5.15
N ILE A 199 9.12 3.21 3.95
CA ILE A 199 10.47 3.28 3.41
C ILE A 199 10.69 4.69 2.87
N ASP A 200 11.84 5.28 3.20
CA ASP A 200 12.36 6.51 2.61
C ASP A 200 13.82 6.26 2.18
N ARG A 201 14.11 6.41 0.89
CA ARG A 201 15.42 6.12 0.27
C ARG A 201 15.97 7.39 -0.39
N PRO A 202 16.38 8.41 0.37
CA PRO A 202 16.92 9.66 -0.18
C PRO A 202 18.23 9.45 -0.93
N GLU A 203 18.98 8.39 -0.65
CA GLU A 203 20.20 8.05 -1.39
C GLU A 203 19.93 7.66 -2.86
N LEU A 204 18.66 7.36 -3.22
CA LEU A 204 18.22 7.13 -4.59
C LEU A 204 17.78 8.43 -5.31
N GLU A 205 18.11 9.61 -4.76
CA GLU A 205 17.80 10.91 -5.37
C GLU A 205 18.30 11.02 -6.82
N THR A 206 19.50 10.54 -7.12
CA THR A 206 20.06 10.60 -8.49
C THR A 206 19.18 9.83 -9.49
N LEU A 207 18.68 8.66 -9.09
CA LEU A 207 17.78 7.85 -9.90
C LEU A 207 16.44 8.56 -10.10
N GLY A 208 15.82 9.08 -9.02
CA GLY A 208 14.57 9.82 -9.12
C GLY A 208 14.68 11.09 -9.96
N ARG A 209 15.84 11.77 -9.92
CA ARG A 209 16.15 12.90 -10.81
C ARG A 209 16.27 12.49 -12.27
N ALA A 210 16.88 11.34 -12.55
CA ALA A 210 16.98 10.81 -13.92
C ALA A 210 15.58 10.60 -14.49
N VAL A 211 14.76 9.80 -13.79
CA VAL A 211 13.37 9.49 -14.17
C VAL A 211 12.53 10.73 -14.47
N LEU A 212 12.76 11.84 -13.74
CA LEU A 212 12.00 13.08 -13.91
C LEU A 212 12.59 14.07 -14.92
N ARG A 213 13.88 13.98 -15.30
CA ARG A 213 14.53 15.08 -16.05
C ARG A 213 15.32 14.68 -17.28
N ASP A 214 15.77 13.44 -17.40
CA ASP A 214 16.65 13.06 -18.50
C ASP A 214 15.90 12.91 -19.84
N GLN A 215 14.56 12.93 -19.81
CA GLN A 215 13.65 12.79 -20.95
C GLN A 215 13.79 11.43 -21.67
N ASN A 216 14.30 10.42 -20.98
CA ASN A 216 14.38 9.04 -21.46
C ASN A 216 13.16 8.23 -21.01
N TRP A 217 13.02 7.05 -21.61
CA TRP A 217 12.09 6.03 -21.15
C TRP A 217 12.76 5.22 -20.05
N HIS A 218 12.01 4.98 -18.97
CA HIS A 218 12.42 4.17 -17.83
C HIS A 218 11.47 3.00 -17.65
N ASP A 219 12.03 1.83 -17.38
CA ASP A 219 11.27 0.61 -17.14
C ASP A 219 10.92 0.53 -15.64
N LEU A 220 9.63 0.43 -15.33
CA LEU A 220 9.14 0.18 -13.97
C LEU A 220 8.53 -1.20 -13.90
N SER A 221 8.91 -1.96 -12.87
CA SER A 221 8.35 -3.28 -12.59
C SER A 221 7.94 -3.37 -11.13
N PHE A 222 6.74 -3.90 -10.90
CA PHE A 222 6.15 -4.15 -9.60
C PHE A 222 5.77 -5.63 -9.52
N GLU A 223 6.36 -6.36 -8.59
CA GLU A 223 5.99 -7.74 -8.28
C GLU A 223 5.26 -7.76 -6.94
N LEU A 224 4.04 -8.29 -6.94
CA LEU A 224 3.13 -8.29 -5.80
C LEU A 224 2.70 -9.71 -5.50
N HIS A 225 2.88 -10.15 -4.25
CA HIS A 225 2.60 -11.51 -3.81
C HIS A 225 1.43 -11.55 -2.81
N SER A 226 0.67 -12.64 -2.81
CA SER A 226 -0.43 -12.87 -1.85
C SER A 226 0.04 -12.87 -0.39
N ASP A 227 1.33 -13.06 -0.10
CA ASP A 227 1.88 -12.96 1.25
C ASP A 227 2.19 -11.51 1.68
N GLY A 228 1.87 -10.53 0.84
CA GLY A 228 2.10 -9.11 1.06
C GLY A 228 3.49 -8.62 0.68
N THR A 229 4.32 -9.49 0.10
CA THR A 229 5.61 -9.09 -0.45
C THR A 229 5.43 -8.23 -1.71
N VAL A 230 6.11 -7.09 -1.72
CA VAL A 230 6.20 -6.17 -2.84
C VAL A 230 7.67 -5.94 -3.18
N THR A 231 8.01 -6.14 -4.44
CA THR A 231 9.31 -5.75 -5.00
C THR A 231 9.12 -4.75 -6.13
N VAL A 232 9.85 -3.65 -6.08
CA VAL A 232 9.83 -2.60 -7.11
C VAL A 232 11.20 -2.45 -7.72
N ARG A 233 11.25 -2.47 -9.06
CA ARG A 233 12.45 -2.22 -9.85
C ARG A 233 12.26 -1.02 -10.78
N VAL A 234 13.31 -0.24 -10.94
CA VAL A 234 13.41 0.85 -11.91
C VAL A 234 14.69 0.63 -12.71
N ASP A 235 14.58 0.51 -14.04
CA ASP A 235 15.70 0.19 -14.95
C ASP A 235 16.53 -1.01 -14.45
N ASP A 236 15.83 -2.12 -14.20
CA ASP A 236 16.37 -3.37 -13.63
C ASP A 236 17.01 -3.27 -12.23
N THR A 237 17.04 -2.08 -11.63
CA THR A 237 17.56 -1.85 -10.28
C THR A 237 16.45 -2.01 -9.25
N GLU A 238 16.64 -2.92 -8.30
CA GLU A 238 15.73 -3.05 -7.17
C GLU A 238 15.83 -1.85 -6.23
N VAL A 239 14.72 -1.13 -6.07
CA VAL A 239 14.64 0.09 -5.25
C VAL A 239 13.84 -0.12 -3.97
N VAL A 240 12.91 -1.07 -3.97
CA VAL A 240 12.09 -1.45 -2.82
C VAL A 240 11.93 -2.96 -2.80
N THR A 241 12.11 -3.56 -1.62
CA THR A 241 11.58 -4.87 -1.25
C THR A 241 10.98 -4.72 0.14
N TRP A 242 9.69 -5.02 0.26
CA TRP A 242 8.92 -4.86 1.49
C TRP A 242 7.91 -5.98 1.64
N LYS A 243 7.59 -6.36 2.88
CA LYS A 243 6.48 -7.28 3.18
C LYS A 243 5.51 -6.59 4.12
N ASP A 244 4.28 -6.40 3.67
CA ASP A 244 3.22 -5.81 4.48
C ASP A 244 2.22 -6.86 4.95
N ALA A 245 1.86 -6.79 6.22
CA ALA A 245 0.90 -7.70 6.83
C ALA A 245 -0.51 -7.55 6.23
N ASP A 246 -0.93 -6.30 6.02
CA ASP A 246 -2.36 -5.99 5.85
C ASP A 246 -2.74 -5.75 4.38
N TYR A 247 -1.76 -5.77 3.46
CA TYR A 247 -1.90 -5.38 2.05
C TYR A 247 -1.37 -6.52 1.20
N ARG A 248 -2.30 -7.39 0.78
CA ARG A 248 -2.03 -8.68 0.13
C ARG A 248 -2.78 -8.91 -1.17
N GLN A 249 -3.80 -8.11 -1.40
CA GLN A 249 -4.67 -8.20 -2.56
C GLN A 249 -5.17 -6.83 -2.95
N GLY A 250 -5.52 -6.67 -4.22
CA GLY A 250 -6.11 -5.45 -4.76
C GLY A 250 -5.55 -5.10 -6.12
N GLY A 251 -6.16 -4.11 -6.75
CA GLY A 251 -5.78 -3.67 -8.07
C GLY A 251 -4.55 -2.76 -8.08
N PHE A 252 -4.27 -2.23 -9.26
CA PHE A 252 -3.13 -1.35 -9.52
C PHE A 252 -3.62 0.03 -9.95
N GLY A 253 -2.89 1.07 -9.55
CA GLY A 253 -3.07 2.42 -10.06
C GLY A 253 -1.74 3.12 -10.30
N ILE A 254 -1.66 3.96 -11.32
CA ILE A 254 -0.50 4.83 -11.56
C ILE A 254 -0.95 6.26 -11.86
N GLY A 255 -0.21 7.23 -11.33
CA GLY A 255 -0.57 8.64 -11.47
C GLY A 255 0.59 9.60 -11.21
N PRO A 256 0.41 10.87 -11.58
CA PRO A 256 1.39 11.92 -11.33
C PRO A 256 1.24 12.52 -9.93
N ILE A 257 2.26 13.29 -9.54
CA ILE A 257 2.22 14.42 -8.59
C ILE A 257 3.01 15.54 -9.26
N ASN A 258 2.39 16.70 -9.54
CA ASN A 258 3.08 17.89 -10.08
C ASN A 258 3.99 17.59 -11.30
N THR A 259 3.59 16.61 -12.12
CA THR A 259 4.37 16.11 -13.25
C THR A 259 3.46 15.71 -14.39
N THR A 260 3.97 15.73 -15.61
CA THR A 260 3.35 15.15 -16.79
C THR A 260 4.28 14.09 -17.32
N PHE A 261 3.77 12.86 -17.52
CA PHE A 261 4.54 11.77 -18.11
C PHE A 261 3.72 10.97 -19.11
N PHE A 262 4.43 10.29 -20.00
CA PHE A 262 3.89 9.30 -20.91
C PHE A 262 4.06 7.91 -20.31
N LEU A 263 3.07 7.06 -20.50
CA LEU A 263 3.07 5.66 -20.11
C LEU A 263 2.84 4.80 -21.35
N ASP A 264 3.67 3.77 -21.50
CA ASP A 264 3.64 2.82 -22.60
C ASP A 264 3.92 1.39 -22.11
N ASP A 265 3.68 0.39 -22.98
CA ASP A 265 3.98 -1.04 -22.74
C ASP A 265 3.40 -1.57 -21.41
N LEU A 266 2.19 -1.18 -21.03
CA LEU A 266 1.57 -1.64 -19.80
C LEU A 266 1.17 -3.12 -19.90
N ARG A 267 1.77 -3.94 -19.04
CA ARG A 267 1.45 -5.36 -18.89
C ARG A 267 1.19 -5.69 -17.43
N ILE A 268 0.16 -6.49 -17.21
CA ILE A 268 -0.20 -7.08 -15.93
C ILE A 268 -0.35 -8.57 -16.15
N GLU A 269 0.52 -9.34 -15.53
CA GLU A 269 0.65 -10.76 -15.74
C GLU A 269 0.57 -11.50 -14.40
N PRO A 270 -0.03 -12.69 -14.35
CA PRO A 270 0.05 -13.51 -13.15
C PRO A 270 1.51 -13.90 -12.92
N LEU A 271 1.96 -13.82 -11.67
CA LEU A 271 3.21 -14.45 -11.29
C LEU A 271 3.02 -15.96 -11.42
N ALA A 272 3.91 -16.62 -12.14
CA ALA A 272 3.91 -18.07 -12.20
C ALA A 272 3.92 -18.58 -10.76
N SER A 273 2.90 -19.37 -10.40
CA SER A 273 2.77 -19.94 -9.08
C SER A 273 4.11 -20.54 -8.70
N GLN A 274 4.76 -20.02 -7.66
CA GLN A 274 5.79 -20.82 -7.02
C GLN A 274 5.16 -22.18 -6.72
N PRO A 275 5.89 -23.30 -6.85
CA PRO A 275 5.35 -24.59 -6.47
C PRO A 275 4.82 -24.42 -5.05
N GLN A 276 3.50 -24.40 -4.90
CA GLN A 276 2.85 -24.39 -3.61
C GLN A 276 3.45 -25.60 -2.88
N PRO A 277 4.09 -25.43 -1.72
CA PRO A 277 4.10 -26.51 -0.74
C PRO A 277 2.65 -26.99 -0.67
N PRO A 278 2.37 -28.31 -0.71
CA PRO A 278 1.02 -28.83 -0.88
C PRO A 278 0.07 -28.04 0.00
N GLU A 279 -0.86 -27.37 -0.67
CA GLU A 279 -1.86 -26.49 -0.10
C GLU A 279 -2.46 -27.20 1.11
N ALA A 280 -2.10 -26.74 2.31
CA ALA A 280 -2.84 -27.10 3.50
C ALA A 280 -4.22 -26.50 3.27
N THR A 281 -5.17 -27.37 2.95
CA THR A 281 -6.59 -27.07 2.78
C THR A 281 -6.97 -25.92 3.69
N ALA A 282 -7.44 -24.81 3.12
CA ALA A 282 -7.95 -23.69 3.91
C ALA A 282 -8.93 -24.28 4.95
N PRO A 283 -8.73 -24.01 6.25
CA PRO A 283 -9.55 -24.61 7.29
C PRO A 283 -10.99 -24.19 7.07
N GLN A 284 -11.91 -25.16 7.13
CA GLN A 284 -13.31 -24.83 7.25
C GLN A 284 -13.53 -24.08 8.56
N PRO A 285 -14.51 -23.16 8.66
CA PRO A 285 -14.90 -22.56 9.93
C PRO A 285 -15.17 -23.68 10.95
N GLY A 286 -14.28 -23.80 11.92
CA GLY A 286 -14.29 -24.89 12.89
C GLY A 286 -12.98 -25.69 12.99
N ASP A 287 -12.09 -25.70 11.99
CA ASP A 287 -10.84 -26.45 12.06
C ASP A 287 -9.66 -25.53 12.43
N PHE A 288 -9.21 -25.56 13.69
CA PHE A 288 -8.14 -24.72 14.21
C PHE A 288 -6.91 -25.57 14.60
N CYS A 289 -5.83 -25.48 13.80
CA CYS A 289 -4.53 -26.10 14.10
C CYS A 289 -4.57 -27.58 14.55
N GLY A 290 -5.40 -28.39 13.88
CA GLY A 290 -5.57 -29.82 14.15
C GLY A 290 -6.73 -30.18 15.09
N TYR A 291 -7.46 -29.19 15.61
CA TYR A 291 -8.66 -29.37 16.41
C TYR A 291 -9.89 -28.88 15.65
N ARG A 292 -11.03 -29.52 15.86
CA ARG A 292 -12.32 -29.14 15.27
C ARG A 292 -13.27 -28.63 16.33
N ALA A 293 -13.99 -27.55 16.05
CA ALA A 293 -15.04 -27.01 16.90
C ALA A 293 -16.27 -27.93 16.84
N GLY A 294 -16.61 -28.52 17.98
CA GLY A 294 -17.83 -29.30 18.19
C GLY A 294 -19.00 -28.40 18.58
N ALA A 295 -19.77 -28.79 19.59
CA ALA A 295 -20.87 -27.98 20.09
C ALA A 295 -20.37 -26.70 20.76
N GLU A 296 -21.05 -25.57 20.53
CA GLU A 296 -20.82 -24.32 21.27
C GLU A 296 -21.18 -24.51 22.75
N LEU A 297 -20.35 -23.96 23.63
CA LEU A 297 -20.41 -24.14 25.07
C LEU A 297 -20.65 -22.79 25.77
N PRO A 298 -21.35 -22.77 26.92
CA PRO A 298 -21.45 -21.57 27.73
C PRO A 298 -20.06 -21.19 28.25
N HIS A 299 -19.60 -19.98 27.98
CA HIS A 299 -18.17 -19.62 28.12
C HIS A 299 -17.90 -18.55 29.19
N GLN A 300 -18.89 -18.25 30.04
CA GLN A 300 -18.71 -17.20 31.05
C GLN A 300 -17.77 -17.62 32.18
N ARG A 301 -17.72 -18.92 32.50
CA ARG A 301 -16.92 -19.48 33.59
C ARG A 301 -16.51 -20.91 33.29
N PHE A 302 -15.46 -21.36 33.96
CA PHE A 302 -14.98 -22.72 33.91
C PHE A 302 -14.78 -23.27 35.32
N GLU A 303 -14.86 -24.59 35.47
CA GLU A 303 -14.47 -25.30 36.67
C GLU A 303 -13.58 -26.48 36.33
N ALA A 304 -12.68 -26.82 37.26
CA ALA A 304 -11.80 -27.96 37.15
C ALA A 304 -11.65 -28.63 38.51
N THR A 305 -11.50 -29.96 38.51
CA THR A 305 -11.24 -30.75 39.72
C THR A 305 -9.76 -31.07 39.91
N GLY A 306 -8.90 -30.55 39.04
CA GLY A 306 -7.48 -30.84 38.99
C GLY A 306 -6.72 -29.82 38.15
N PRO A 307 -5.48 -30.14 37.74
CA PRO A 307 -4.68 -29.29 36.86
C PRO A 307 -5.41 -29.02 35.54
N VAL A 308 -5.31 -27.79 35.08
CA VAL A 308 -5.83 -27.28 33.81
C VAL A 308 -4.64 -26.90 32.94
N SER A 309 -4.67 -27.32 31.68
CA SER A 309 -3.69 -26.92 30.68
C SER A 309 -4.35 -25.93 29.71
N LEU A 310 -3.71 -24.78 29.53
CA LEU A 310 -4.09 -23.77 28.56
C LEU A 310 -2.99 -23.71 27.49
N THR A 311 -3.35 -24.04 26.26
CA THR A 311 -2.43 -24.13 25.13
C THR A 311 -2.83 -23.13 24.06
N LEU A 312 -1.87 -22.31 23.63
CA LEU A 312 -2.04 -21.41 22.50
C LEU A 312 -1.72 -22.15 21.20
N LEU A 313 -2.76 -22.45 20.43
CA LEU A 313 -2.64 -23.26 19.22
C LEU A 313 -2.08 -22.48 18.05
N GLY A 314 -2.44 -21.20 17.93
CA GLY A 314 -2.19 -20.38 16.76
C GLY A 314 -3.15 -19.21 16.67
N GLY A 315 -3.11 -18.50 15.54
CA GLY A 315 -3.97 -17.36 15.27
C GLY A 315 -4.05 -17.05 13.78
N TYR A 316 -5.07 -16.27 13.42
CA TYR A 316 -5.28 -15.68 12.10
C TYR A 316 -5.38 -14.16 12.24
N SER A 317 -4.38 -13.51 12.84
CA SER A 317 -4.52 -12.13 13.30
C SER A 317 -3.21 -11.34 13.30
N ALA A 318 -3.33 -10.02 13.10
CA ALA A 318 -2.26 -9.05 13.31
C ALA A 318 -1.88 -8.85 14.78
N ALA A 319 -2.59 -9.51 15.71
CA ALA A 319 -2.34 -9.58 17.14
C ALA A 319 -0.86 -9.83 17.44
N ARG A 320 -0.29 -8.97 18.29
CA ARG A 320 1.08 -9.06 18.79
C ARG A 320 1.09 -9.18 20.29
N ASP A 321 2.12 -9.81 20.82
CA ASP A 321 2.42 -9.85 22.25
C ASP A 321 1.25 -10.35 23.12
N TYR A 322 0.69 -11.47 22.69
CA TYR A 322 -0.50 -12.07 23.29
C TYR A 322 -0.24 -12.55 24.72
N ARG A 323 -1.11 -12.15 25.64
CA ARG A 323 -1.09 -12.65 27.03
C ARG A 323 -2.46 -13.09 27.46
N VAL A 324 -2.52 -14.29 28.04
CA VAL A 324 -3.73 -14.82 28.67
C VAL A 324 -3.44 -15.09 30.13
N GLY A 325 -4.31 -14.57 30.99
CA GLY A 325 -4.37 -14.89 32.39
C GLY A 325 -5.67 -15.59 32.74
N TYR A 326 -5.70 -16.15 33.95
CA TYR A 326 -6.93 -16.59 34.59
C TYR A 326 -7.15 -15.76 35.85
N TYR A 327 -8.41 -15.71 36.28
CA TYR A 327 -8.81 -15.10 37.54
C TYR A 327 -9.82 -16.00 38.26
N GLU A 328 -9.78 -16.01 39.58
CA GLU A 328 -10.78 -16.72 40.38
C GLU A 328 -12.06 -15.90 40.48
N THR A 329 -13.22 -16.54 40.43
CA THR A 329 -14.52 -15.84 40.49
C THR A 329 -14.69 -15.04 41.79
N ALA A 330 -14.06 -15.49 42.88
CA ALA A 330 -14.09 -14.79 44.16
C ALA A 330 -13.20 -13.53 44.20
N ARG A 331 -12.26 -13.38 43.26
CA ARG A 331 -11.26 -12.31 43.19
C ARG A 331 -10.95 -11.93 41.73
N PRO A 332 -11.94 -11.44 40.96
CA PRO A 332 -11.76 -11.12 39.55
C PRO A 332 -10.73 -10.01 39.30
N GLU A 333 -10.39 -9.21 40.31
CA GLU A 333 -9.39 -8.16 40.24
C GLU A 333 -7.93 -8.65 40.24
N VAL A 334 -7.69 -9.94 40.48
CA VAL A 334 -6.35 -10.53 40.51
C VAL A 334 -6.23 -11.56 39.38
N SER A 335 -5.81 -11.09 38.21
CA SER A 335 -5.42 -11.96 37.10
C SER A 335 -3.97 -12.39 37.26
N VAL A 336 -3.70 -13.69 37.13
CA VAL A 336 -2.34 -14.21 37.00
C VAL A 336 -2.10 -14.45 35.51
N ALA A 337 -1.18 -13.70 34.90
CA ALA A 337 -0.71 -13.99 33.55
C ALA A 337 -0.07 -15.39 33.54
N LEU A 338 -0.60 -16.28 32.71
CA LEU A 338 -0.18 -17.68 32.64
C LEU A 338 0.56 -18.02 31.35
N LEU A 339 0.13 -17.39 30.26
CA LEU A 339 0.64 -17.66 28.92
C LEU A 339 0.99 -16.34 28.27
N GLU A 340 2.24 -16.21 27.82
CA GLU A 340 2.72 -15.06 27.07
C GLU A 340 3.33 -15.56 25.75
N TYR A 341 2.98 -14.89 24.65
CA TYR A 341 3.52 -15.15 23.33
C TYR A 341 3.94 -13.83 22.68
N ALA A 342 5.25 -13.62 22.58
CA ALA A 342 5.83 -12.49 21.87
C ALA A 342 6.02 -12.88 20.39
N GLY A 343 5.00 -12.63 19.57
CA GLY A 343 5.00 -12.92 18.15
C GLY A 343 3.73 -12.39 17.48
N ALA A 344 3.69 -12.47 16.16
CA ALA A 344 2.51 -12.12 15.35
C ALA A 344 1.94 -13.40 14.74
N PHE A 345 0.61 -13.48 14.64
CA PHE A 345 -0.07 -14.57 13.93
C PHE A 345 -0.34 -14.24 12.46
N ASP A 346 0.52 -13.38 11.89
CA ASP A 346 0.42 -12.96 10.51
C ASP A 346 1.74 -13.25 9.74
N PRO A 347 1.75 -14.18 8.76
CA PRO A 347 0.60 -14.95 8.27
C PRO A 347 0.06 -15.93 9.32
N ALA A 348 -1.20 -16.36 9.12
CA ALA A 348 -1.86 -17.37 9.95
C ALA A 348 -0.94 -18.55 10.24
N VAL A 349 -0.75 -18.84 11.53
CA VAL A 349 0.26 -19.80 11.96
C VAL A 349 -0.27 -20.68 13.07
N CYS A 350 -0.06 -21.99 12.89
CA CYS A 350 -0.15 -22.95 13.98
C CYS A 350 1.20 -23.02 14.68
N LEU A 351 1.20 -22.80 15.99
CA LEU A 351 2.41 -22.81 16.77
C LEU A 351 2.88 -24.26 16.99
N THR A 352 4.14 -24.52 16.60
CA THR A 352 4.79 -25.82 16.77
C THR A 352 6.18 -25.64 17.39
N PRO A 353 6.40 -26.07 18.65
CA PRO A 353 5.38 -26.55 19.60
C PRO A 353 4.49 -25.40 20.13
N PRO A 354 3.22 -25.66 20.45
CA PRO A 354 2.34 -24.62 20.98
C PRO A 354 2.70 -24.29 22.44
N PRO A 355 2.86 -22.99 22.80
CA PRO A 355 3.03 -22.57 24.19
C PRO A 355 1.90 -23.11 25.05
N THR A 356 2.25 -23.72 26.17
CA THR A 356 1.29 -24.33 27.10
C THR A 356 1.61 -23.90 28.52
N ALA A 357 0.60 -23.42 29.22
CA ALA A 357 0.64 -23.11 30.65
C ALA A 357 -0.22 -24.11 31.42
N THR A 358 0.18 -24.45 32.64
CA THR A 358 -0.61 -25.33 33.51
C THR A 358 -0.86 -24.65 34.85
N PHE A 359 -2.08 -24.73 35.35
CA PHE A 359 -2.50 -24.13 36.62
C PHE A 359 -3.55 -24.99 37.31
N THR A 360 -3.76 -24.77 38.62
CA THR A 360 -4.77 -25.51 39.39
C THR A 360 -5.70 -24.50 40.06
N PRO A 361 -6.91 -24.29 39.52
CA PRO A 361 -7.85 -23.34 40.10
C PRO A 361 -8.41 -23.88 41.43
N SER A 362 -8.64 -23.01 42.41
CA SER A 362 -9.23 -23.40 43.71
C SER A 362 -10.77 -23.46 43.71
N GLY A 363 -11.39 -23.01 42.61
CA GLY A 363 -12.83 -22.97 42.39
C GLY A 363 -13.17 -22.49 40.96
N PRO A 364 -14.40 -22.04 40.69
CA PRO A 364 -14.76 -21.51 39.39
C PRO A 364 -13.89 -20.32 38.99
N PHE A 365 -13.44 -20.30 37.74
CA PHE A 365 -12.51 -19.30 37.21
C PHE A 365 -12.99 -18.77 35.87
N GLY A 366 -12.47 -17.59 35.50
CA GLY A 366 -12.57 -17.03 34.15
C GLY A 366 -11.20 -16.88 33.52
N LEU A 367 -11.20 -16.59 32.22
CA LEU A 367 -10.01 -16.25 31.46
C LEU A 367 -10.08 -14.77 31.07
N ALA A 368 -8.91 -14.13 31.00
CA ALA A 368 -8.77 -12.76 30.56
C ALA A 368 -7.59 -12.67 29.59
N HIS A 369 -7.77 -11.98 28.47
CA HIS A 369 -6.68 -11.67 27.54
C HIS A 369 -6.32 -10.17 27.57
N THR A 370 -5.07 -9.83 27.26
CA THR A 370 -4.61 -8.42 27.20
C THR A 370 -3.86 -8.09 25.92
N TYR A 371 -4.07 -6.86 25.43
CA TYR A 371 -3.41 -6.32 24.23
C TYR A 371 -2.58 -5.06 24.44
N GLU A 372 -2.77 -4.25 25.50
CA GLU A 372 -2.11 -2.93 25.57
C GLU A 372 -1.48 -2.61 26.94
N HIS A 373 -0.19 -2.23 26.89
CA HIS A 373 0.51 -1.51 27.97
C HIS A 373 0.47 0.00 27.66
N TYR A 374 -0.26 0.78 28.48
CA TYR A 374 -0.14 2.23 28.49
C TYR A 374 0.81 2.65 29.62
N GLY A 375 2.11 2.69 29.33
CA GLY A 375 3.13 2.98 30.34
C GLY A 375 3.24 1.86 31.38
N GLU A 376 3.22 2.18 32.69
CA GLU A 376 3.25 1.18 33.78
C GLU A 376 1.87 0.55 34.08
N LYS A 377 0.84 0.88 33.31
CA LYS A 377 -0.53 0.41 33.52
C LYS A 377 -0.89 -0.67 32.50
N THR A 378 -1.15 -1.87 32.99
CA THR A 378 -1.81 -2.94 32.23
C THR A 378 -3.31 -2.74 32.30
N ILE A 379 -3.96 -2.54 31.14
CA ILE A 379 -5.42 -2.49 31.03
C ILE A 379 -5.88 -3.82 30.44
N TYR A 380 -6.76 -4.52 31.16
CA TYR A 380 -7.35 -5.76 30.69
C TYR A 380 -8.59 -5.44 29.86
N THR A 381 -8.62 -5.86 28.60
CA THR A 381 -9.71 -5.58 27.65
C THR A 381 -10.98 -6.38 27.97
N GLU A 382 -10.84 -7.49 28.69
CA GLU A 382 -11.96 -8.16 29.34
C GLU A 382 -12.10 -7.72 30.78
N ASP A 383 -12.67 -6.53 30.95
CA ASP A 383 -13.30 -6.20 32.21
C ASP A 383 -14.76 -5.90 31.92
N ALA A 384 -15.66 -6.66 32.58
CA ALA A 384 -17.08 -6.35 32.66
C ALA A 384 -17.34 -4.90 33.11
N ARG A 385 -16.31 -4.19 33.62
CA ARG A 385 -16.30 -2.74 33.85
C ARG A 385 -16.58 -1.87 32.62
N ASN A 386 -16.37 -2.35 31.39
CA ASN A 386 -16.63 -1.58 30.17
C ASN A 386 -18.01 -1.87 29.53
N GLY A 387 -18.81 -2.78 30.09
CA GLY A 387 -20.18 -3.03 29.61
C GLY A 387 -20.31 -3.63 28.21
N GLY A 388 -19.22 -4.15 27.62
CA GLY A 388 -19.23 -4.89 26.36
C GLY A 388 -19.55 -6.37 26.56
N GLU A 389 -20.11 -7.02 25.54
CA GLU A 389 -20.28 -8.48 25.52
C GLU A 389 -18.91 -9.19 25.50
N PRO A 390 -18.79 -10.39 26.14
CA PRO A 390 -17.57 -11.18 26.09
C PRO A 390 -17.15 -11.50 24.65
N ARG A 391 -15.84 -11.47 24.36
CA ARG A 391 -15.29 -11.70 23.01
C ARG A 391 -14.75 -13.11 22.76
N PHE A 392 -14.93 -14.05 23.69
CA PHE A 392 -14.62 -15.45 23.44
C PHE A 392 -15.86 -16.24 23.03
N ARG A 393 -15.68 -17.17 22.10
CA ARG A 393 -16.60 -18.29 21.90
C ARG A 393 -15.93 -19.58 22.36
N ALA A 394 -16.64 -20.40 23.11
CA ALA A 394 -16.14 -21.71 23.51
C ALA A 394 -16.86 -22.81 22.74
N TYR A 395 -16.10 -23.81 22.32
CA TYR A 395 -16.59 -25.00 21.64
C TYR A 395 -15.99 -26.25 22.29
N GLU A 396 -16.64 -27.39 22.12
CA GLU A 396 -15.99 -28.67 22.37
C GLU A 396 -14.80 -28.84 21.42
N ALA A 397 -13.60 -29.07 21.94
CA ALA A 397 -12.43 -29.32 21.10
C ALA A 397 -12.41 -30.80 20.68
N LEU A 398 -12.62 -31.06 19.39
CA LEU A 398 -12.52 -32.41 18.81
C LEU A 398 -11.15 -32.61 18.19
N ASN A 399 -10.45 -33.68 18.55
CA ASN A 399 -9.17 -34.02 17.91
C ASN A 399 -9.38 -34.56 16.47
N PRO A 400 -8.32 -34.90 15.70
CA PRO A 400 -8.47 -35.44 14.35
C PRO A 400 -9.34 -36.70 14.28
N GLU A 401 -9.35 -37.53 15.31
CA GLU A 401 -10.20 -38.72 15.43
C GLU A 401 -11.67 -38.40 15.81
N GLY A 402 -12.02 -37.13 16.00
CA GLY A 402 -13.36 -36.68 16.37
C GLY A 402 -13.71 -36.89 17.84
N ARG A 403 -12.71 -37.05 18.71
CA ARG A 403 -12.89 -37.21 20.16
C ARG A 403 -12.78 -35.87 20.85
N ALA A 404 -13.70 -35.61 21.77
CA ALA A 404 -13.62 -34.47 22.68
C ALA A 404 -12.39 -34.58 23.59
N VAL A 405 -11.52 -33.58 23.55
CA VAL A 405 -10.27 -33.52 24.31
C VAL A 405 -10.20 -32.32 25.25
N GLY A 406 -11.07 -31.32 25.06
CA GLY A 406 -11.12 -30.13 25.92
C GLY A 406 -12.12 -29.10 25.41
N VAL A 407 -11.84 -27.84 25.71
CA VAL A 407 -12.59 -26.69 25.22
C VAL A 407 -11.71 -25.91 24.24
N LEU A 408 -12.20 -25.69 23.03
CA LEU A 408 -11.59 -24.79 22.06
C LEU A 408 -12.18 -23.40 22.27
N LEU A 409 -11.35 -22.43 22.64
CA LEU A 409 -11.73 -21.04 22.76
C LEU A 409 -11.26 -20.30 21.52
N LEU A 410 -12.19 -19.70 20.80
CA LEU A 410 -11.90 -18.75 19.73
C LEU A 410 -12.08 -17.36 20.32
N LEU A 411 -10.99 -16.61 20.41
CA LEU A 411 -11.06 -15.19 20.72
C LEU A 411 -11.42 -14.47 19.43
N GLU A 412 -12.59 -13.84 19.38
CA GLU A 412 -13.01 -12.94 18.30
C GLU A 412 -12.66 -11.51 18.69
N ASP A 413 -11.51 -11.01 18.24
CA ASP A 413 -11.18 -9.59 18.43
C ASP A 413 -11.59 -8.76 17.21
N TRP A 414 -12.23 -7.61 17.46
CA TRP A 414 -12.52 -6.63 16.42
C TRP A 414 -11.40 -5.61 16.42
N VAL A 415 -10.33 -5.92 15.70
CA VAL A 415 -9.24 -5.00 15.40
C VAL A 415 -9.33 -4.70 13.90
N ASP A 416 -9.27 -3.42 13.53
CA ASP A 416 -9.21 -2.98 12.12
C ASP A 416 -10.35 -3.44 11.18
N ASN A 417 -11.56 -3.68 11.71
CA ASN A 417 -12.75 -4.16 10.98
C ASN A 417 -12.62 -5.57 10.38
N ASP A 418 -11.74 -6.41 10.94
CA ASP A 418 -11.70 -7.84 10.67
C ASP A 418 -11.93 -8.64 11.96
N TYR A 419 -12.38 -9.88 11.82
CA TYR A 419 -12.48 -10.82 12.95
C TYR A 419 -11.14 -11.53 13.09
N ASP A 420 -10.39 -11.12 14.10
CA ASP A 420 -9.15 -11.77 14.47
C ASP A 420 -9.45 -13.00 15.32
N ASP A 421 -9.18 -14.20 14.79
CA ASP A 421 -9.39 -15.46 15.51
C ASP A 421 -8.07 -15.99 16.12
N VAL A 422 -7.95 -15.96 17.46
CA VAL A 422 -6.89 -16.66 18.19
C VAL A 422 -7.46 -17.92 18.85
N GLY A 423 -6.84 -19.07 18.58
CA GLY A 423 -7.30 -20.35 19.07
C GLY A 423 -6.54 -20.80 20.31
N LEU A 424 -7.27 -21.04 21.40
CA LEU A 424 -6.78 -21.61 22.63
C LEU A 424 -7.43 -22.96 22.89
N LEU A 425 -6.63 -23.94 23.32
CA LEU A 425 -7.14 -25.19 23.85
C LEU A 425 -7.05 -25.18 25.37
N LEU A 426 -8.18 -25.45 26.02
CA LEU A 426 -8.28 -25.57 27.47
C LEU A 426 -8.62 -27.02 27.83
N GLU A 427 -7.68 -27.73 28.44
CA GLU A 427 -7.83 -29.13 28.86
C GLU A 427 -7.96 -29.23 30.38
N GLY A 428 -8.74 -30.20 30.87
CA GLY A 428 -8.93 -30.42 32.31
C GLY A 428 -9.94 -29.48 32.98
N ALA A 429 -10.58 -28.60 32.21
CA ALA A 429 -11.67 -27.74 32.67
C ALA A 429 -12.96 -28.02 31.89
N ARG A 430 -14.10 -27.67 32.49
CA ARG A 430 -15.41 -27.70 31.85
C ARG A 430 -16.11 -26.35 32.01
N PRO A 431 -16.91 -25.93 31.02
CA PRO A 431 -17.71 -24.70 31.11
C PRO A 431 -18.73 -24.78 32.24
N VAL A 432 -19.02 -23.63 32.85
CA VAL A 432 -20.05 -23.43 33.87
C VAL A 432 -20.92 -22.26 33.43
N GLY A 433 -22.19 -22.56 33.12
CA GLY A 433 -23.19 -21.56 32.72
C GLY A 433 -24.54 -22.19 32.55
#